data_AF-A0AA40FTS2-F1
#
_entry.id   AF-A0AA40FTS2-F1
#
_cell.length_a   1.000
_cell.length_b   1.000
_cell.length_c   1.000
_cell.angle_alpha   90.00
_cell.angle_beta   90.00
_cell.angle_gamma   90.00
#
_symmetry.space_group_name_H-M   'P 1'
#
loop_
_entity.id
_entity.type
_entity.pdbx_description
1 polymer ?
#
loop_
_entity_poly.entity_id
_entity_poly.type
_entity_poly.pdbx_seq_one_letter_code
_entity_poly.pdbx_strand_id
1 'polypeptide(L)'
;MGRSKSSEPEESAMGFKDKQKALDTLKALDGRDISYQYHVIASFVARAKRTLQITRDEEKLANLREALKVFEDWLTDYKENNRSRENLAYLPIETIKAFRTLAKKYDILEDEFYSAYKKERGDYKSLRAVKTPGEETTWDIERNRRLKQIVDKIKQKHIQWYETDVGDFRGLPTKEHVQCIMLGYSPDPAKLKKLAAQVEEKFGSENNEDEMEVDESAKNKGVKRRHSGSSSDEVDKKVAKPSPEGEKTEKEESGLGFKDKEKALQSIKSLEGRDVSYQYHAIAGLVKRAERVISCTKDEQKIKNMKEAVQVLENWITDYNANSRAKENFNYLPIDLVQAFEPLADRYKIEDNGFLKAYKEVEGDYKKLRNVQVPDKSITWDIERNKNLQSLADRIKERGIQWYETDEELRDLPSEEHTRCIMWAFSHDVGKLRKLLPVLAEKLTS
;
A
#
# COMPACT_ATOMS: atom_id res chain seq x y z
N MET A 1 5.68 -15.18 -31.63
CA MET A 1 6.98 -14.51 -31.38
C MET A 1 6.74 -13.37 -30.41
N GLY A 2 7.23 -13.50 -29.18
CA GLY A 2 6.94 -12.56 -28.09
C GLY A 2 7.68 -11.24 -28.29
N ARG A 3 6.94 -10.13 -28.37
CA ARG A 3 7.50 -8.80 -28.17
C ARG A 3 7.83 -8.65 -26.69
N SER A 4 9.10 -8.88 -26.34
CA SER A 4 9.71 -8.42 -25.10
C SER A 4 9.46 -6.91 -24.98
N LYS A 5 8.66 -6.49 -24.00
CA LYS A 5 8.41 -5.07 -23.73
C LYS A 5 9.72 -4.41 -23.26
N SER A 6 10.28 -3.61 -24.16
CA SER A 6 11.07 -2.39 -23.96
C SER A 6 11.83 -2.27 -22.63
N SER A 7 13.15 -2.49 -22.69
CA SER A 7 14.06 -1.79 -21.78
C SER A 7 13.95 -0.30 -22.09
N GLU A 8 13.86 0.55 -21.05
CA GLU A 8 13.80 2.00 -21.20
C GLU A 8 15.11 2.46 -21.91
N PRO A 9 15.07 3.27 -22.99
CA PRO A 9 16.28 3.70 -23.71
C PRO A 9 17.34 4.36 -22.80
N GLU A 10 16.89 5.00 -21.74
CA GLU A 10 17.73 5.71 -20.76
C GLU A 10 18.42 4.79 -19.75
N GLU A 11 17.88 3.59 -19.48
CA GLU A 11 18.57 2.60 -18.63
C GLU A 11 19.89 2.13 -19.26
N SER A 12 20.02 2.20 -20.59
CA SER A 12 21.27 1.85 -21.28
C SER A 12 22.42 2.83 -21.01
N ALA A 13 22.10 4.08 -20.64
CA ALA A 13 23.08 5.12 -20.36
C ALA A 13 23.54 5.13 -18.89
N MET A 14 22.79 4.51 -17.98
CA MET A 14 23.10 4.46 -16.54
C MET A 14 23.99 3.27 -16.18
N GLY A 15 24.83 3.39 -15.14
CA GLY A 15 25.75 2.32 -14.74
C GLY A 15 26.59 2.63 -13.50
N PHE A 16 27.49 1.70 -13.18
CA PHE A 16 28.26 1.72 -11.93
C PHE A 16 29.65 1.10 -12.07
N LYS A 17 30.21 1.09 -13.29
CA LYS A 17 31.51 0.45 -13.55
C LYS A 17 32.68 1.12 -12.81
N ASP A 18 32.57 2.42 -12.56
CA ASP A 18 33.55 3.26 -11.88
C ASP A 18 32.84 4.46 -11.22
N LYS A 19 33.60 5.23 -10.43
CA LYS A 19 33.10 6.40 -9.72
C LYS A 19 32.44 7.43 -10.65
N GLN A 20 33.07 7.72 -11.79
CA GLN A 20 32.56 8.71 -12.74
C GLN A 20 31.22 8.25 -13.32
N LYS A 21 31.09 6.97 -13.67
CA LYS A 21 29.83 6.44 -14.20
C LYS A 21 28.71 6.46 -13.17
N ALA A 22 29.02 6.25 -11.89
CA ALA A 22 28.05 6.41 -10.81
C ALA A 22 27.57 7.87 -10.69
N LEU A 23 28.50 8.84 -10.78
CA LEU A 23 28.16 10.28 -10.80
C LEU A 23 27.32 10.65 -12.03
N ASP A 24 27.67 10.15 -13.22
CA ASP A 24 26.90 10.36 -14.45
C ASP A 24 25.49 9.77 -14.32
N THR A 25 25.35 8.66 -13.61
CA THR A 25 24.05 8.03 -13.33
C THR A 25 23.20 8.88 -12.39
N LEU A 26 23.80 9.43 -11.32
CA LEU A 26 23.10 10.39 -10.46
C LEU A 26 22.66 11.63 -11.25
N LYS A 27 23.53 12.12 -12.15
CA LYS A 27 23.21 13.26 -13.03
C LYS A 27 22.07 12.94 -14.01
N ALA A 28 22.02 11.72 -14.56
CA ALA A 28 20.94 11.28 -15.46
C ALA A 28 19.59 11.10 -14.73
N LEU A 29 19.64 10.83 -13.42
CA LEU A 29 18.47 10.74 -12.55
C LEU A 29 18.02 12.09 -11.99
N ASP A 30 18.87 13.12 -12.06
CA ASP A 30 18.57 14.43 -11.52
C ASP A 30 17.32 15.05 -12.17
N GLY A 31 16.46 15.65 -11.33
CA GLY A 31 15.17 16.16 -11.72
C GLY A 31 14.06 15.11 -11.89
N ARG A 32 14.35 13.80 -11.85
CA ARG A 32 13.29 12.78 -11.84
C ARG A 32 12.60 12.69 -10.48
N ASP A 33 11.49 11.98 -10.44
CA ASP A 33 10.76 11.69 -9.21
C ASP A 33 11.68 11.06 -8.15
N ILE A 34 11.68 11.60 -6.93
CA ILE A 34 12.63 11.19 -5.89
C ILE A 34 12.46 9.71 -5.49
N SER A 35 11.24 9.18 -5.57
CA SER A 35 10.96 7.77 -5.32
C SER A 35 11.55 6.90 -6.43
N TYR A 36 11.45 7.34 -7.69
CA TYR A 36 12.10 6.65 -8.81
C TYR A 36 13.64 6.68 -8.69
N GLN A 37 14.23 7.83 -8.37
CA GLN A 37 15.67 7.94 -8.13
C GLN A 37 16.13 6.93 -7.07
N TYR A 38 15.43 6.90 -5.93
CA TYR A 38 15.71 5.96 -4.84
C TYR A 38 15.67 4.50 -5.31
N HIS A 39 14.63 4.10 -6.03
CA HIS A 39 14.49 2.73 -6.50
C HIS A 39 15.59 2.31 -7.49
N VAL A 40 15.95 3.20 -8.43
CA VAL A 40 17.03 2.94 -9.40
C VAL A 40 18.38 2.82 -8.69
N ILE A 41 18.69 3.74 -7.77
CA ILE A 41 19.95 3.75 -7.01
C ILE A 41 20.04 2.52 -6.10
N ALA A 42 18.97 2.17 -5.38
CA ALA A 42 18.93 0.95 -4.56
C ALA A 42 19.16 -0.32 -5.39
N SER A 43 18.59 -0.39 -6.60
CA SER A 43 18.85 -1.48 -7.56
C SER A 43 20.31 -1.53 -7.99
N PHE A 44 20.94 -0.38 -8.26
CA PHE A 44 22.36 -0.31 -8.58
C PHE A 44 23.26 -0.74 -7.42
N VAL A 45 22.96 -0.32 -6.19
CA VAL A 45 23.69 -0.76 -4.97
C VAL A 45 23.62 -2.28 -4.81
N ALA A 46 22.44 -2.88 -4.97
CA ALA A 46 22.30 -4.33 -4.88
C ALA A 46 23.11 -5.07 -5.96
N ARG A 47 23.08 -4.56 -7.20
CA ARG A 47 23.87 -5.11 -8.32
C ARG A 47 25.37 -4.94 -8.09
N ALA A 48 25.82 -3.76 -7.66
CA ALA A 48 27.22 -3.48 -7.35
C ALA A 48 27.77 -4.39 -6.24
N LYS A 49 27.01 -4.61 -5.16
CA LYS A 49 27.38 -5.54 -4.09
C LYS A 49 27.54 -6.97 -4.59
N ARG A 50 26.65 -7.42 -5.49
CA ARG A 50 26.77 -8.74 -6.12
C ARG A 50 27.99 -8.82 -7.04
N THR A 51 28.24 -7.79 -7.86
CA THR A 51 29.40 -7.74 -8.76
C THR A 51 30.72 -7.75 -7.97
N LEU A 52 30.79 -7.05 -6.83
CA LEU A 52 31.95 -7.06 -5.94
C LEU A 52 32.27 -8.46 -5.40
N GLN A 53 31.28 -9.31 -5.14
CA GLN A 53 31.50 -10.67 -4.63
C GLN A 53 32.10 -11.64 -5.66
N ILE A 54 31.87 -11.39 -6.95
CA ILE A 54 32.26 -12.30 -8.04
C ILE A 54 33.50 -11.81 -8.82
N THR A 55 33.88 -10.54 -8.68
CA THR A 55 35.02 -9.94 -9.38
C THR A 55 36.31 -10.24 -8.64
N ARG A 56 37.35 -10.69 -9.34
CA ARG A 56 38.67 -11.01 -8.78
C ARG A 56 39.77 -10.01 -9.15
N ASP A 57 39.48 -9.13 -10.09
CA ASP A 57 40.39 -8.10 -10.60
C ASP A 57 40.45 -6.92 -9.62
N GLU A 58 41.62 -6.62 -9.08
CA GLU A 58 41.80 -5.63 -8.01
C GLU A 58 41.48 -4.19 -8.43
N GLU A 59 41.83 -3.81 -9.66
CA GLU A 59 41.54 -2.48 -10.19
C GLU A 59 40.03 -2.27 -10.36
N LYS A 60 39.33 -3.28 -10.92
CA LYS A 60 37.86 -3.26 -11.03
C LYS A 60 37.20 -3.25 -9.66
N LEU A 61 37.75 -3.97 -8.67
CA LEU A 61 37.23 -3.93 -7.30
C LEU A 61 37.36 -2.54 -6.68
N ALA A 62 38.47 -1.84 -6.89
CA ALA A 62 38.64 -0.46 -6.44
C ALA A 62 37.59 0.46 -7.10
N ASN A 63 37.46 0.41 -8.42
CA ASN A 63 36.48 1.20 -9.18
C ASN A 63 35.03 0.94 -8.73
N LEU A 64 34.67 -0.32 -8.50
CA LEU A 64 33.34 -0.72 -8.01
C LEU A 64 33.08 -0.25 -6.57
N ARG A 65 34.08 -0.26 -5.69
CA ARG A 65 33.95 0.24 -4.32
C ARG A 65 33.72 1.75 -4.31
N GLU A 66 34.45 2.49 -5.14
CA GLU A 66 34.24 3.94 -5.27
C GLU A 66 32.86 4.26 -5.86
N ALA A 67 32.42 3.54 -6.89
CA ALA A 67 31.09 3.67 -7.45
C ALA A 67 29.99 3.36 -6.43
N LEU A 68 30.16 2.29 -5.64
CA LEU A 68 29.24 1.91 -4.58
C LEU A 68 29.13 3.00 -3.52
N LYS A 69 30.27 3.59 -3.11
CA LYS A 69 30.30 4.67 -2.12
C LYS A 69 29.47 5.87 -2.58
N VAL A 70 29.57 6.27 -3.84
CA VAL A 70 28.76 7.39 -4.40
C VAL A 70 27.26 7.16 -4.19
N PHE A 71 26.78 5.94 -4.42
CA PHE A 71 25.36 5.62 -4.21
C PHE A 71 24.98 5.46 -2.74
N GLU A 72 25.85 4.91 -1.90
CA GLU A 72 25.61 4.79 -0.46
C GLU A 72 25.58 6.18 0.22
N ASP A 73 26.42 7.10 -0.22
CA ASP A 73 26.41 8.50 0.22
C ASP A 73 25.07 9.17 -0.17
N TRP A 74 24.60 8.98 -1.41
CA TRP A 74 23.28 9.49 -1.84
C TRP A 74 22.12 8.86 -1.05
N LEU A 75 22.17 7.55 -0.75
CA LEU A 75 21.13 6.88 0.04
C LEU A 75 21.13 7.31 1.51
N THR A 76 22.31 7.66 2.05
CA THR A 76 22.44 8.23 3.39
C THR A 76 21.80 9.61 3.44
N ASP A 77 22.15 10.49 2.50
CA ASP A 77 21.53 11.81 2.32
C ASP A 77 20.00 11.72 2.17
N TYR A 78 19.51 10.77 1.35
CA TYR A 78 18.08 10.52 1.19
C TYR A 78 17.35 10.25 2.51
N LYS A 79 17.97 9.47 3.41
CA LYS A 79 17.39 9.11 4.71
C LYS A 79 17.53 10.24 5.72
N GLU A 80 18.72 10.80 5.88
CA GLU A 80 19.02 11.83 6.87
C GLU A 80 18.22 13.11 6.62
N ASN A 81 18.08 13.50 5.35
CA ASN A 81 17.33 14.70 4.97
C ASN A 81 15.85 14.44 4.69
N ASN A 82 15.34 13.23 5.00
CA ASN A 82 13.94 12.85 4.77
C ASN A 82 13.45 13.18 3.35
N ARG A 83 14.30 12.95 2.34
CA ARG A 83 14.05 13.34 0.95
C ARG A 83 12.82 12.64 0.34
N SER A 84 12.30 11.60 0.99
CA SER A 84 11.00 11.00 0.67
C SER A 84 9.83 12.00 0.69
N ARG A 85 9.92 13.07 1.49
CA ARG A 85 8.92 14.15 1.54
C ARG A 85 9.00 15.12 0.38
N GLU A 86 10.07 15.08 -0.42
CA GLU A 86 10.22 15.87 -1.64
C GLU A 86 9.39 15.28 -2.80
N ASN A 87 8.68 14.17 -2.58
CA ASN A 87 7.93 13.47 -3.60
C ASN A 87 6.76 14.33 -4.14
N LEU A 88 6.83 14.65 -5.42
CA LEU A 88 5.82 15.46 -6.10
C LEU A 88 4.81 14.56 -6.81
N ALA A 89 3.95 13.87 -6.05
CA ALA A 89 3.03 12.88 -6.59
C ALA A 89 2.12 13.45 -7.71
N TYR A 90 1.84 12.62 -8.72
CA TYR A 90 1.00 13.00 -9.86
C TYR A 90 -0.48 13.00 -9.49
N LEU A 91 -1.19 14.04 -9.91
CA LEU A 91 -2.65 14.11 -9.85
C LEU A 91 -3.29 13.31 -10.99
N PRO A 92 -4.53 12.80 -10.78
CA PRO A 92 -5.35 12.28 -11.87
C PRO A 92 -5.57 13.35 -12.95
N ILE A 93 -5.60 12.94 -14.22
CA ILE A 93 -5.76 13.87 -15.34
C ILE A 93 -7.09 14.62 -15.29
N GLU A 94 -8.15 13.99 -14.78
CA GLU A 94 -9.46 14.59 -14.59
C GLU A 94 -9.41 15.71 -13.55
N THR A 95 -8.55 15.56 -12.53
CA THR A 95 -8.33 16.62 -11.54
C THR A 95 -7.66 17.83 -12.18
N ILE A 96 -6.66 17.62 -13.04
CA ILE A 96 -6.01 18.75 -13.75
C ILE A 96 -7.03 19.43 -14.68
N LYS A 97 -7.82 18.64 -15.42
CA LYS A 97 -8.87 19.14 -16.32
C LYS A 97 -9.86 20.05 -15.60
N ALA A 98 -10.35 19.65 -14.42
CA ALA A 98 -11.34 20.39 -13.65
C ALA A 98 -10.87 21.79 -13.20
N PHE A 99 -9.55 22.02 -13.11
CA PHE A 99 -8.98 23.30 -12.67
C PHE A 99 -8.46 24.17 -13.82
N ARG A 100 -8.60 23.75 -15.09
CA ARG A 100 -8.19 24.55 -16.27
C ARG A 100 -8.93 25.88 -16.36
N THR A 101 -10.24 25.88 -16.11
CA THR A 101 -11.04 27.12 -16.11
C THR A 101 -10.57 28.10 -15.04
N LEU A 102 -10.21 27.60 -13.85
CA LEU A 102 -9.62 28.41 -12.80
C LEU A 102 -8.24 28.97 -13.20
N ALA A 103 -7.41 28.17 -13.89
CA ALA A 103 -6.13 28.63 -14.43
C ALA A 103 -6.30 29.76 -15.46
N LYS A 104 -7.33 29.68 -16.33
CA LYS A 104 -7.69 30.78 -17.25
C LYS A 104 -8.10 32.03 -16.49
N LYS A 105 -8.89 31.91 -15.41
CA LYS A 105 -9.31 33.06 -14.59
C LYS A 105 -8.14 33.77 -13.90
N TYR A 106 -7.11 33.03 -13.53
CA TYR A 106 -5.87 33.57 -12.98
C TYR A 106 -4.85 34.04 -14.04
N ASP A 107 -5.16 33.89 -15.33
CA ASP A 107 -4.29 34.19 -16.47
C ASP A 107 -2.93 33.47 -16.41
N ILE A 108 -2.98 32.15 -16.14
CA ILE A 108 -1.80 31.27 -15.98
C ILE A 108 -1.99 29.90 -16.65
N LEU A 109 -2.91 29.80 -17.60
CA LEU A 109 -3.14 28.52 -18.27
C LEU A 109 -1.92 28.18 -19.14
N GLU A 110 -1.12 27.23 -18.67
CA GLU A 110 -0.08 26.55 -19.45
C GLU A 110 -0.55 25.12 -19.76
N ASP A 111 -0.89 24.84 -21.02
CA ASP A 111 -1.60 23.61 -21.40
C ASP A 111 -0.68 22.52 -21.97
N GLU A 112 0.61 22.82 -22.11
CA GLU A 112 1.60 21.96 -22.79
C GLU A 112 1.78 20.64 -22.04
N PHE A 113 1.97 20.71 -20.71
CA PHE A 113 2.08 19.52 -19.87
C PHE A 113 0.77 18.71 -19.87
N TYR A 114 -0.37 19.38 -19.72
CA TYR A 114 -1.68 18.72 -19.73
C TYR A 114 -1.91 17.97 -21.05
N SER A 115 -1.61 18.61 -22.18
CA SER A 115 -1.70 18.02 -23.51
C SER A 115 -0.80 16.79 -23.66
N ALA A 116 0.45 16.86 -23.20
CA ALA A 116 1.37 15.71 -23.21
C ALA A 116 0.84 14.56 -22.33
N TYR A 117 0.38 14.87 -21.13
CA TYR A 117 -0.16 13.88 -20.19
C TYR A 117 -1.48 13.27 -20.67
N LYS A 118 -2.31 14.03 -21.39
CA LYS A 118 -3.54 13.58 -22.05
C LYS A 118 -3.26 12.60 -23.17
N LYS A 119 -2.26 12.86 -24.01
CA LYS A 119 -1.82 11.93 -25.08
C LYS A 119 -1.41 10.57 -24.49
N GLU A 120 -0.78 10.59 -23.33
CA GLU A 120 -0.39 9.41 -22.56
C GLU A 120 -1.51 8.82 -21.68
N ARG A 121 -2.76 9.32 -21.82
CA ARG A 121 -3.95 8.83 -21.09
C ARG A 121 -3.79 8.84 -19.57
N GLY A 122 -3.03 9.80 -19.04
CA GLY A 122 -2.76 9.89 -17.60
C GLY A 122 -1.73 8.89 -17.07
N ASP A 123 -0.97 8.18 -17.92
CA ASP A 123 0.15 7.35 -17.46
C ASP A 123 1.41 8.19 -17.24
N TYR A 124 1.69 8.53 -15.98
CA TYR A 124 2.85 9.36 -15.65
C TYR A 124 4.19 8.66 -15.92
N LYS A 125 4.21 7.32 -16.03
CA LYS A 125 5.48 6.59 -16.26
C LYS A 125 5.96 6.78 -17.69
N SER A 126 5.04 6.87 -18.66
CA SER A 126 5.43 7.09 -20.06
C SER A 126 5.99 8.49 -20.30
N LEU A 127 5.65 9.49 -19.46
CA LEU A 127 6.22 10.83 -19.50
C LEU A 127 7.76 10.87 -19.34
N ARG A 128 8.37 9.79 -18.82
CA ARG A 128 9.83 9.63 -18.78
C ARG A 128 10.47 9.50 -20.16
N ALA A 129 9.69 9.16 -21.18
CA ALA A 129 10.15 9.05 -22.56
C ALA A 129 9.60 10.18 -23.44
N VAL A 130 8.55 10.90 -23.01
CA VAL A 130 7.95 11.99 -23.78
C VAL A 130 8.81 13.23 -23.67
N LYS A 131 9.36 13.69 -24.80
CA LYS A 131 10.18 14.91 -24.88
C LYS A 131 9.32 16.17 -24.80
N THR A 132 9.91 17.21 -24.22
CA THR A 132 9.38 18.56 -24.27
C THR A 132 9.48 19.13 -25.69
N PRO A 133 8.71 20.16 -26.08
CA PRO A 133 8.76 20.75 -27.42
C PRO A 133 10.13 21.26 -27.88
N GLY A 134 11.05 21.56 -26.95
CA GLY A 134 12.45 21.92 -27.25
C GLY A 134 13.43 20.74 -27.30
N GLU A 135 12.94 19.50 -27.12
CA GLU A 135 13.67 18.23 -27.11
C GLU A 135 14.85 18.07 -26.11
N GLU A 136 15.20 19.10 -25.34
CA GLU A 136 16.33 19.08 -24.39
C GLU A 136 16.11 18.11 -23.22
N THR A 137 14.86 17.89 -22.81
CA THR A 137 14.52 17.03 -21.68
C THR A 137 13.12 16.41 -21.84
N THR A 138 12.78 15.52 -20.92
CA THR A 138 11.50 14.80 -20.85
C THR A 138 10.52 15.50 -19.93
N TRP A 139 9.22 15.28 -20.15
CA TRP A 139 8.18 15.93 -19.36
C TRP A 139 8.22 15.57 -17.87
N ASP A 140 8.69 14.37 -17.50
CA ASP A 140 8.88 14.01 -16.08
C ASP A 140 9.90 14.91 -15.37
N ILE A 141 11.01 15.24 -16.03
CA ILE A 141 12.07 16.09 -15.50
C ILE A 141 11.64 17.54 -15.49
N GLU A 142 11.14 18.04 -16.63
CA GLU A 142 10.76 19.45 -16.77
C GLU A 142 9.67 19.84 -15.77
N ARG A 143 8.63 19.00 -15.64
CA ARG A 143 7.55 19.20 -14.68
C ARG A 143 8.06 19.30 -13.25
N ASN A 144 8.96 18.41 -12.83
CA ASN A 144 9.51 18.42 -11.48
C ASN A 144 10.38 19.65 -11.21
N ARG A 145 11.16 20.10 -12.20
CA ARG A 145 11.97 21.33 -12.10
C ARG A 145 11.09 22.56 -11.92
N ARG A 146 10.06 22.73 -12.76
CA ARG A 146 9.09 23.83 -12.63
C ARG A 146 8.36 23.80 -11.29
N LEU A 147 7.89 22.63 -10.87
CA LEU A 147 7.24 22.49 -9.56
C LEU A 147 8.15 22.84 -8.39
N LYS A 148 9.42 22.41 -8.43
CA LYS A 148 10.37 22.77 -7.38
C LYS A 148 10.51 24.29 -7.26
N GLN A 149 10.65 25.00 -8.39
CA GLN A 149 10.71 26.46 -8.40
C GLN A 149 9.45 27.11 -7.80
N ILE A 150 8.26 26.63 -8.18
CA ILE A 150 6.99 27.16 -7.66
C ILE A 150 6.84 26.87 -6.17
N VAL A 151 7.10 25.64 -5.73
CA VAL A 151 7.01 25.23 -4.31
C VAL A 151 8.01 26.02 -3.45
N ASP A 152 9.24 26.23 -3.94
CA ASP A 152 10.24 27.03 -3.24
C ASP A 152 9.81 28.51 -3.14
N LYS A 153 9.23 29.07 -4.21
CA LYS A 153 8.62 30.41 -4.18
C LYS A 153 7.49 30.50 -3.14
N ILE A 154 6.58 29.51 -3.09
CA ILE A 154 5.49 29.45 -2.10
C ILE A 154 6.04 29.45 -0.68
N LYS A 155 7.05 28.61 -0.41
CA LYS A 155 7.71 28.52 0.90
C LYS A 155 8.39 29.82 1.29
N GLN A 156 9.22 30.38 0.41
CA GLN A 156 9.97 31.61 0.67
C GLN A 156 9.07 32.82 0.92
N LYS A 157 7.98 32.93 0.17
CA LYS A 157 7.02 34.04 0.29
C LYS A 157 5.88 33.75 1.27
N HIS A 158 5.90 32.60 1.94
CA HIS A 158 4.84 32.14 2.84
C HIS A 158 3.42 32.25 2.25
N ILE A 159 3.30 31.93 0.96
CA ILE A 159 2.03 31.98 0.23
C ILE A 159 1.13 30.85 0.72
N GLN A 160 -0.13 31.15 1.00
CA GLN A 160 -1.11 30.13 1.36
C GLN A 160 -1.45 29.26 0.15
N TRP A 161 -1.78 27.99 0.38
CA TRP A 161 -2.21 27.10 -0.70
C TRP A 161 -3.64 27.38 -1.18
N TYR A 162 -4.43 28.08 -0.37
CA TYR A 162 -5.82 28.41 -0.68
C TYR A 162 -6.11 29.88 -0.35
N GLU A 163 -6.94 30.52 -1.17
CA GLU A 163 -7.37 31.90 -0.99
C GLU A 163 -8.23 32.02 0.28
N THR A 164 -7.87 32.92 1.19
CA THR A 164 -8.59 33.12 2.45
C THR A 164 -9.67 34.21 2.37
N ASP A 165 -9.42 35.26 1.58
CA ASP A 165 -10.18 36.52 1.65
C ASP A 165 -10.55 37.14 0.28
N VAL A 166 -10.29 36.45 -0.83
CA VAL A 166 -10.51 36.98 -2.19
C VAL A 166 -11.86 36.55 -2.76
N GLY A 167 -12.94 37.28 -2.43
CA GLY A 167 -14.24 37.23 -3.12
C GLY A 167 -14.70 35.83 -3.58
N ASP A 168 -14.99 35.69 -4.87
CA ASP A 168 -15.45 34.42 -5.49
C ASP A 168 -14.41 33.29 -5.44
N PHE A 169 -13.13 33.63 -5.27
CA PHE A 169 -12.01 32.70 -5.17
C PHE A 169 -11.82 32.14 -3.76
N ARG A 170 -12.51 32.69 -2.75
CA ARG A 170 -12.38 32.25 -1.36
C ARG A 170 -12.56 30.74 -1.22
N GLY A 171 -11.59 30.10 -0.58
CA GLY A 171 -11.53 28.66 -0.35
C GLY A 171 -10.96 27.84 -1.51
N LEU A 172 -10.73 28.46 -2.68
CA LEU A 172 -10.13 27.81 -3.85
C LEU A 172 -8.61 27.91 -3.83
N PRO A 173 -7.89 27.10 -4.63
CA PRO A 173 -6.44 27.20 -4.75
C PRO A 173 -5.99 28.61 -5.16
N THR A 174 -4.90 29.08 -4.55
CA THR A 174 -4.24 30.33 -4.96
C THR A 174 -3.63 30.22 -6.35
N LYS A 175 -3.25 31.36 -6.95
CA LYS A 175 -2.57 31.41 -8.26
C LYS A 175 -1.39 30.42 -8.34
N GLU A 176 -0.47 30.48 -7.38
CA GLU A 176 0.70 29.58 -7.35
C GLU A 176 0.31 28.10 -7.16
N HIS A 177 -0.72 27.81 -6.37
CA HIS A 177 -1.21 26.44 -6.23
C HIS A 177 -1.84 25.94 -7.53
N VAL A 178 -2.58 26.78 -8.26
CA VAL A 178 -3.12 26.41 -9.58
C VAL A 178 -2.00 26.12 -10.59
N GLN A 179 -0.88 26.86 -10.55
CA GLN A 179 0.29 26.52 -11.38
C GLN A 179 0.82 25.11 -11.06
N CYS A 180 0.89 24.74 -9.77
CA CYS A 180 1.23 23.37 -9.37
C CYS A 180 0.22 22.33 -9.88
N ILE A 181 -1.08 22.64 -9.81
CA ILE A 181 -2.15 21.74 -10.27
C ILE A 181 -2.06 21.53 -11.78
N MET A 182 -1.76 22.59 -12.55
CA MET A 182 -1.56 22.51 -14.00
C MET A 182 -0.37 21.63 -14.38
N LEU A 183 0.63 21.53 -13.50
CA LEU A 183 1.75 20.57 -13.59
C LEU A 183 1.45 19.22 -12.91
N GLY A 184 0.18 18.96 -12.55
CA GLY A 184 -0.27 17.70 -11.97
C GLY A 184 0.22 17.45 -10.55
N TYR A 185 0.36 18.48 -9.71
CA TYR A 185 0.75 18.34 -8.31
C TYR A 185 -0.15 19.14 -7.36
N SER A 186 -0.37 18.57 -6.17
CA SER A 186 -0.88 19.30 -5.02
C SER A 186 -0.43 18.63 -3.73
N PRO A 187 -0.15 19.39 -2.66
CA PRO A 187 0.08 18.83 -1.34
C PRO A 187 -1.20 18.24 -0.71
N ASP A 188 -2.40 18.62 -1.19
CA ASP A 188 -3.69 18.13 -0.69
C ASP A 188 -4.62 17.69 -1.83
N PRO A 189 -4.32 16.53 -2.46
CA PRO A 189 -5.11 16.00 -3.57
C PRO A 189 -6.55 15.65 -3.17
N ALA A 190 -6.78 15.28 -1.90
CA ALA A 190 -8.10 14.92 -1.39
C ALA A 190 -9.04 16.13 -1.34
N LYS A 191 -8.52 17.30 -0.94
CA LYS A 191 -9.28 18.55 -0.95
C LYS A 191 -9.57 19.03 -2.36
N LEU A 192 -8.63 18.90 -3.30
CA LEU A 192 -8.90 19.25 -4.71
C LEU A 192 -10.03 18.44 -5.33
N LYS A 193 -10.11 17.14 -5.02
CA LYS A 193 -11.22 16.30 -5.50
C LYS A 193 -12.59 16.82 -5.04
N LYS A 194 -12.69 17.39 -3.84
CA LYS A 194 -13.92 18.01 -3.32
C LYS A 194 -14.20 19.37 -3.94
N LEU A 195 -13.16 20.15 -4.23
CA LEU A 195 -13.26 21.48 -4.80
C LEU A 195 -13.52 21.47 -6.32
N ALA A 196 -13.21 20.38 -7.02
CA ALA A 196 -13.41 20.27 -8.47
C ALA A 196 -14.84 20.65 -8.90
N ALA A 197 -15.87 20.10 -8.22
CA ALA A 197 -17.27 20.44 -8.50
C ALA A 197 -17.60 21.92 -8.23
N GLN A 198 -17.01 22.51 -7.19
CA GLN A 198 -17.21 23.92 -6.86
C GLN A 198 -16.57 24.85 -7.90
N VAL A 199 -15.42 24.46 -8.46
CA VAL A 199 -14.77 25.21 -9.54
C VAL A 199 -15.62 25.17 -10.80
N GLU A 200 -16.14 23.98 -11.15
CA GLU A 200 -17.04 23.80 -12.30
C GLU A 200 -18.35 24.59 -12.14
N GLU A 201 -18.93 24.61 -10.94
CA GLU A 201 -20.15 25.37 -10.64
C GLU A 201 -19.93 26.89 -10.75
N LYS A 202 -18.82 27.40 -10.18
CA LYS A 202 -18.54 28.84 -10.14
C LYS A 202 -18.02 29.41 -11.46
N PHE A 203 -17.23 28.64 -12.20
CA PHE A 203 -16.51 29.13 -13.39
C PHE A 203 -16.82 28.37 -14.68
N GLY A 204 -17.71 27.38 -14.62
CA GLY A 204 -18.09 26.55 -15.77
C GLY A 204 -17.14 25.37 -16.02
N SER A 205 -17.54 24.49 -16.93
CA SER A 205 -16.72 23.37 -17.43
C SER A 205 -16.37 23.56 -18.92
N GLU A 206 -15.12 23.26 -19.28
CA GLU A 206 -14.70 23.15 -20.68
C GLU A 206 -15.00 21.75 -21.20
N ASN A 207 -16.27 21.49 -21.51
CA ASN A 207 -16.71 20.19 -22.03
C ASN A 207 -17.06 20.20 -23.54
N ASN A 208 -16.89 21.30 -24.27
CA ASN A 208 -17.47 21.42 -25.62
C ASN A 208 -16.52 21.43 -26.83
N GLU A 209 -15.19 21.31 -26.69
CA GLU A 209 -14.30 21.49 -27.87
C GLU A 209 -13.35 20.32 -28.21
N ASP A 210 -13.24 19.28 -27.37
CA ASP A 210 -12.21 18.24 -27.54
C ASP A 210 -12.75 16.83 -27.91
N GLU A 211 -14.05 16.68 -28.23
CA GLU A 211 -14.68 15.36 -28.51
C GLU A 211 -14.68 14.92 -29.98
N MET A 212 -14.07 15.69 -30.90
CA MET A 212 -13.86 15.25 -32.28
C MET A 212 -12.37 15.09 -32.58
N GLU A 213 -11.81 13.92 -32.27
CA GLU A 213 -10.81 13.19 -33.07
C GLU A 213 -10.16 12.09 -32.22
N VAL A 214 -10.75 10.89 -32.17
CA VAL A 214 -9.98 9.63 -32.16
C VAL A 214 -10.83 8.50 -32.77
N ASP A 215 -10.53 8.22 -34.04
CA ASP A 215 -10.49 6.92 -34.74
C ASP A 215 -11.30 5.73 -34.16
N GLU A 216 -12.27 5.28 -34.96
CA GLU A 216 -13.04 4.05 -34.77
C GLU A 216 -12.16 2.79 -34.92
N SER A 217 -11.43 2.38 -33.87
CA SER A 217 -10.94 1.00 -33.79
C SER A 217 -10.57 0.52 -32.39
N ALA A 218 -11.56 0.34 -31.50
CA ALA A 218 -11.48 -0.64 -30.39
C ALA A 218 -12.81 -0.77 -29.61
N LYS A 219 -13.80 -1.46 -30.19
CA LYS A 219 -14.82 -2.12 -29.36
C LYS A 219 -14.16 -3.29 -28.62
N ASN A 220 -14.57 -3.47 -27.35
CA ASN A 220 -14.32 -4.58 -26.43
C ASN A 220 -12.97 -4.64 -25.67
N LYS A 221 -12.98 -4.19 -24.41
CA LYS A 221 -13.04 -5.07 -23.22
C LYS A 221 -12.90 -4.23 -21.94
N GLY A 222 -13.99 -4.14 -21.19
CA GLY A 222 -13.98 -3.58 -19.84
C GLY A 222 -13.24 -4.49 -18.86
N VAL A 223 -12.29 -3.93 -18.11
CA VAL A 223 -11.73 -4.56 -16.91
C VAL A 223 -11.66 -3.53 -15.80
N LYS A 224 -12.42 -3.80 -14.73
CA LYS A 224 -12.45 -3.08 -13.45
C LYS A 224 -11.05 -3.03 -12.83
N ARG A 225 -10.54 -1.82 -12.53
CA ARG A 225 -9.32 -1.62 -11.75
C ARG A 225 -9.67 -1.48 -10.26
N ARG A 226 -9.03 -2.32 -9.44
CA ARG A 226 -9.02 -2.25 -7.97
C ARG A 226 -7.93 -1.29 -7.51
N HIS A 227 -8.27 -0.41 -6.57
CA HIS A 227 -7.37 0.49 -5.86
C HIS A 227 -6.37 -0.29 -5.01
N SER A 228 -5.08 0.08 -5.07
CA SER A 228 -4.06 -0.34 -4.10
C SER A 228 -3.73 0.84 -3.18
N GLY A 229 -4.22 0.75 -1.94
CA GLY A 229 -3.77 1.58 -0.83
C GLY A 229 -2.37 1.15 -0.39
N SER A 230 -1.48 2.13 -0.27
CA SER A 230 -0.12 1.96 0.26
C SER A 230 -0.21 2.07 1.79
N SER A 231 0.10 0.98 2.49
CA SER A 231 0.32 0.97 3.93
C SER A 231 1.81 0.76 4.16
N SER A 232 2.43 1.77 4.75
CA SER A 232 3.80 1.73 5.26
C SER A 232 3.88 0.72 6.41
N ASP A 233 4.89 -0.15 6.40
CA ASP A 233 5.36 -0.84 7.60
C ASP A 233 6.90 -0.80 7.58
N GLU A 234 7.45 -0.22 8.63
CA GLU A 234 8.86 -0.01 8.90
C GLU A 234 9.57 -1.35 9.13
N VAL A 235 10.81 -1.47 8.63
CA VAL A 235 11.68 -2.62 8.91
C VAL A 235 12.92 -2.12 9.61
N ASP A 236 12.91 -2.25 10.93
CA ASP A 236 14.09 -2.20 11.78
C ASP A 236 15.05 -3.35 11.43
N LYS A 237 16.28 -3.01 11.06
CA LYS A 237 17.35 -3.99 10.81
C LYS A 237 18.50 -3.75 11.78
N LYS A 238 18.56 -4.60 12.82
CA LYS A 238 19.73 -4.74 13.70
C LYS A 238 20.96 -5.17 12.88
N VAL A 239 22.04 -4.42 13.08
CA VAL A 239 23.38 -4.61 12.52
C VAL A 239 24.09 -5.74 13.27
N ALA A 240 24.80 -6.61 12.56
CA ALA A 240 25.74 -7.58 13.15
C ALA A 240 27.11 -7.49 12.45
N LYS A 241 28.18 -7.47 13.24
CA LYS A 241 29.60 -7.65 12.87
C LYS A 241 30.15 -8.93 13.54
N PRO A 242 31.30 -9.50 13.12
CA PRO A 242 31.43 -10.95 12.87
C PRO A 242 32.40 -11.76 13.77
N SER A 243 32.25 -13.09 13.64
CA SER A 243 33.19 -14.23 13.86
C SER A 243 33.37 -14.80 15.29
N PRO A 244 33.79 -16.09 15.48
CA PRO A 244 34.16 -17.15 14.52
C PRO A 244 33.40 -18.51 14.69
N GLU A 245 33.79 -19.48 13.86
CA GLU A 245 33.25 -20.83 13.66
C GLU A 245 33.09 -21.69 14.92
N GLY A 246 32.00 -22.47 14.96
CA GLY A 246 31.74 -23.49 15.99
C GLY A 246 30.37 -24.16 15.78
N GLU A 247 30.41 -25.36 15.22
CA GLU A 247 29.43 -26.46 15.18
C GLU A 247 27.93 -26.24 15.47
N LYS A 248 27.15 -26.66 14.46
CA LYS A 248 25.78 -27.23 14.49
C LYS A 248 24.97 -27.04 15.78
N THR A 249 23.96 -26.17 15.69
CA THR A 249 22.62 -26.47 16.18
C THR A 249 21.62 -25.75 15.29
N GLU A 250 20.78 -26.54 14.62
CA GLU A 250 19.64 -26.06 13.84
C GLU A 250 18.75 -25.21 14.77
N LYS A 251 18.82 -23.88 14.62
CA LYS A 251 17.83 -23.00 15.24
C LYS A 251 16.51 -23.26 14.54
N GLU A 252 15.57 -23.79 15.30
CA GLU A 252 14.17 -24.05 14.95
C GLU A 252 13.58 -22.87 14.17
N GLU A 253 13.63 -22.97 12.84
CA GLU A 253 12.94 -22.08 11.92
C GLU A 253 11.44 -22.33 12.04
N SER A 254 10.67 -21.24 12.07
CA SER A 254 9.21 -21.17 11.95
C SER A 254 8.56 -22.44 11.38
N GLY A 255 7.65 -23.08 12.10
CA GLY A 255 7.11 -24.42 11.78
C GLY A 255 6.47 -24.63 10.39
N LEU A 256 6.34 -23.59 9.57
CA LEU A 256 5.89 -23.61 8.17
C LEU A 256 7.02 -24.00 7.21
N GLY A 257 6.74 -24.88 6.25
CA GLY A 257 7.72 -25.32 5.26
C GLY A 257 7.12 -25.79 3.94
N PHE A 258 7.99 -25.94 2.94
CA PHE A 258 7.64 -26.32 1.56
C PHE A 258 8.61 -27.36 0.97
N LYS A 259 9.30 -28.13 1.83
CA LYS A 259 10.32 -29.10 1.39
C LYS A 259 9.74 -30.21 0.53
N ASP A 260 8.51 -30.62 0.81
CA ASP A 260 7.77 -31.69 0.15
C ASP A 260 6.26 -31.47 0.33
N LYS A 261 5.47 -32.28 -0.38
CA LYS A 261 4.00 -32.24 -0.36
C LYS A 261 3.42 -32.39 1.05
N GLU A 262 3.97 -33.29 1.85
CA GLU A 262 3.47 -33.56 3.21
C GLU A 262 3.70 -32.35 4.12
N LYS A 263 4.88 -31.75 4.07
CA LYS A 263 5.20 -30.55 4.86
C LYS A 263 4.37 -29.35 4.44
N ALA A 264 4.03 -29.22 3.15
CA ALA A 264 3.11 -28.18 2.68
C ALA A 264 1.70 -28.37 3.28
N LEU A 265 1.18 -29.61 3.30
CA LEU A 265 -0.11 -29.92 3.94
C LEU A 265 -0.09 -29.66 5.44
N GLN A 266 0.98 -30.05 6.14
CA GLN A 266 1.17 -29.73 7.56
C GLN A 266 1.20 -28.21 7.80
N SER A 267 1.82 -27.45 6.89
CA SER A 267 1.89 -25.99 6.98
C SER A 267 0.51 -25.35 6.83
N ILE A 268 -0.28 -25.79 5.85
CA ILE A 268 -1.68 -25.37 5.71
C ILE A 268 -2.47 -25.71 6.98
N LYS A 269 -2.34 -26.94 7.49
CA LYS A 269 -3.02 -27.38 8.72
C LYS A 269 -2.64 -26.55 9.94
N SER A 270 -1.37 -26.15 10.09
CA SER A 270 -0.92 -25.30 11.19
C SER A 270 -1.45 -23.86 11.15
N LEU A 271 -1.97 -23.44 9.99
CA LEU A 271 -2.59 -22.14 9.77
C LEU A 271 -4.11 -22.18 9.94
N GLU A 272 -4.70 -23.36 10.07
CA GLU A 272 -6.15 -23.55 10.23
C GLU A 272 -6.67 -22.81 11.48
N GLY A 273 -7.84 -22.18 11.35
CA GLY A 273 -8.44 -21.36 12.40
C GLY A 273 -7.85 -19.95 12.54
N ARG A 274 -6.72 -19.62 11.89
CA ARG A 274 -6.21 -18.24 11.85
C ARG A 274 -7.01 -17.37 10.88
N ASP A 275 -6.80 -16.05 10.97
CA ASP A 275 -7.36 -15.06 10.03
C ASP A 275 -7.09 -15.47 8.57
N VAL A 276 -8.13 -15.51 7.73
CA VAL A 276 -8.02 -16.07 6.38
C VAL A 276 -7.07 -15.25 5.51
N SER A 277 -6.99 -13.94 5.75
CA SER A 277 -6.03 -13.06 5.07
C SER A 277 -4.60 -13.38 5.51
N TYR A 278 -4.38 -13.64 6.80
CA TYR A 278 -3.09 -14.09 7.32
C TYR A 278 -2.67 -15.45 6.73
N GLN A 279 -3.59 -16.42 6.67
CA GLN A 279 -3.33 -17.70 6.01
C GLN A 279 -2.87 -17.50 4.57
N TYR A 280 -3.57 -16.65 3.81
CA TYR A 280 -3.22 -16.31 2.45
C TYR A 280 -1.82 -15.70 2.33
N HIS A 281 -1.49 -14.71 3.16
CA HIS A 281 -0.17 -14.07 3.12
C HIS A 281 0.96 -15.03 3.51
N ALA A 282 0.74 -15.90 4.49
CA ALA A 282 1.70 -16.92 4.89
C ALA A 282 1.95 -17.92 3.75
N ILE A 283 0.89 -18.44 3.13
CA ILE A 283 0.95 -19.43 2.05
C ILE A 283 1.55 -18.82 0.78
N ALA A 284 1.12 -17.63 0.37
CA ALA A 284 1.70 -16.91 -0.76
C ALA A 284 3.20 -16.60 -0.54
N GLY A 285 3.58 -16.31 0.70
CA GLY A 285 4.99 -16.14 1.09
C GLY A 285 5.79 -17.44 0.96
N LEU A 286 5.22 -18.59 1.34
CA LEU A 286 5.85 -19.90 1.16
C LEU A 286 6.06 -20.22 -0.32
N VAL A 287 5.07 -19.98 -1.19
CA VAL A 287 5.20 -20.19 -2.65
C VAL A 287 6.37 -19.39 -3.22
N LYS A 288 6.43 -18.08 -2.95
CA LYS A 288 7.53 -17.23 -3.46
C LYS A 288 8.91 -17.70 -2.96
N ARG A 289 9.00 -18.16 -1.71
CA ARG A 289 10.25 -18.71 -1.16
C ARG A 289 10.60 -20.04 -1.84
N ALA A 290 9.62 -20.92 -2.03
CA ALA A 290 9.81 -22.20 -2.70
C ALA A 290 10.30 -22.03 -4.14
N GLU A 291 9.66 -21.15 -4.93
CA GLU A 291 10.09 -20.83 -6.30
C GLU A 291 11.53 -20.34 -6.35
N ARG A 292 11.91 -19.45 -5.41
CA ARG A 292 13.28 -18.97 -5.29
C ARG A 292 14.25 -20.11 -4.98
N VAL A 293 13.93 -20.98 -4.03
CA VAL A 293 14.79 -22.14 -3.67
C VAL A 293 14.90 -23.10 -4.85
N ILE A 294 13.80 -23.39 -5.55
CA ILE A 294 13.79 -24.22 -6.76
C ILE A 294 14.75 -23.64 -7.81
N SER A 295 14.73 -22.33 -8.04
CA SER A 295 15.59 -21.69 -9.05
C SER A 295 17.10 -21.80 -8.76
N CYS A 296 17.48 -22.00 -7.49
CA CYS A 296 18.87 -22.11 -7.05
C CYS A 296 19.32 -23.55 -6.78
N THR A 297 18.39 -24.53 -6.80
CA THR A 297 18.67 -25.92 -6.48
C THR A 297 19.07 -26.68 -7.74
N LYS A 298 20.06 -27.59 -7.62
CA LYS A 298 20.48 -28.47 -8.72
C LYS A 298 19.99 -29.92 -8.59
N ASP A 299 19.60 -30.30 -7.37
CA ASP A 299 19.10 -31.63 -7.05
C ASP A 299 17.68 -31.83 -7.61
N GLU A 300 17.55 -32.72 -8.60
CA GLU A 300 16.29 -32.97 -9.31
C GLU A 300 15.19 -33.53 -8.40
N GLN A 301 15.54 -34.40 -7.45
CA GLN A 301 14.57 -34.98 -6.54
C GLN A 301 14.04 -33.93 -5.56
N LYS A 302 14.90 -33.05 -5.04
CA LYS A 302 14.47 -31.92 -4.22
C LYS A 302 13.60 -30.94 -5.00
N ILE A 303 13.96 -30.65 -6.25
CA ILE A 303 13.12 -29.81 -7.13
C ILE A 303 11.74 -30.44 -7.32
N LYS A 304 11.67 -31.74 -7.58
CA LYS A 304 10.39 -32.47 -7.73
C LYS A 304 9.53 -32.35 -6.46
N ASN A 305 10.12 -32.65 -5.30
CA ASN A 305 9.42 -32.56 -4.01
C ASN A 305 8.89 -31.13 -3.74
N MET A 306 9.71 -30.10 -3.99
CA MET A 306 9.29 -28.70 -3.81
C MET A 306 8.23 -28.27 -4.83
N LYS A 307 8.25 -28.77 -6.06
CA LYS A 307 7.19 -28.50 -7.05
C LYS A 307 5.85 -29.10 -6.63
N GLU A 308 5.86 -30.32 -6.11
CA GLU A 308 4.65 -30.95 -5.55
C GLU A 308 4.13 -30.15 -4.33
N ALA A 309 5.03 -29.64 -3.48
CA ALA A 309 4.69 -28.75 -2.38
C ALA A 309 4.06 -27.44 -2.86
N VAL A 310 4.66 -26.78 -3.86
CA VAL A 310 4.15 -25.54 -4.46
C VAL A 310 2.75 -25.75 -5.03
N GLN A 311 2.52 -26.85 -5.75
CA GLN A 311 1.20 -27.15 -6.32
C GLN A 311 0.11 -27.23 -5.25
N VAL A 312 0.39 -27.86 -4.09
CA VAL A 312 -0.54 -27.90 -2.96
C VAL A 312 -0.87 -26.49 -2.45
N LEU A 313 0.13 -25.64 -2.30
CA LEU A 313 -0.03 -24.27 -1.80
C LEU A 313 -0.75 -23.38 -2.83
N GLU A 314 -0.45 -23.51 -4.11
CA GLU A 314 -1.12 -22.80 -5.22
C GLU A 314 -2.58 -23.20 -5.37
N ASN A 315 -2.91 -24.47 -5.19
CA ASN A 315 -4.30 -24.94 -5.18
C ASN A 315 -5.09 -24.26 -4.06
N TRP A 316 -4.51 -24.14 -2.86
CA TRP A 316 -5.13 -23.40 -1.76
C TRP A 316 -5.32 -21.91 -2.09
N ILE A 317 -4.33 -21.27 -2.71
CA ILE A 317 -4.43 -19.86 -3.15
C ILE A 317 -5.52 -19.68 -4.21
N THR A 318 -5.63 -20.64 -5.13
CA THR A 318 -6.63 -20.63 -6.20
C THR A 318 -8.03 -20.74 -5.61
N ASP A 319 -8.24 -21.67 -4.67
CA ASP A 319 -9.48 -21.79 -3.90
C ASP A 319 -9.84 -20.49 -3.17
N TYR A 320 -8.88 -19.89 -2.46
CA TYR A 320 -9.05 -18.60 -1.79
C TYR A 320 -9.58 -17.50 -2.73
N ASN A 321 -8.98 -17.37 -3.91
CA ASN A 321 -9.36 -16.36 -4.89
C ASN A 321 -10.70 -16.68 -5.57
N ALA A 322 -10.95 -17.93 -5.93
CA ALA A 322 -12.16 -18.37 -6.63
C ALA A 322 -13.40 -18.24 -5.74
N ASN A 323 -13.30 -18.64 -4.47
CA ASN A 323 -14.41 -18.65 -3.52
C ASN A 323 -14.55 -17.33 -2.74
N SER A 324 -13.78 -16.29 -3.09
CA SER A 324 -13.82 -14.99 -2.41
C SER A 324 -13.65 -15.10 -0.89
N ARG A 325 -12.81 -16.03 -0.43
CA ARG A 325 -12.62 -16.37 0.99
C ARG A 325 -12.12 -15.19 1.85
N ALA A 326 -11.62 -14.14 1.21
CA ALA A 326 -11.37 -12.85 1.85
C ALA A 326 -12.58 -12.27 2.60
N LYS A 327 -13.82 -12.57 2.16
CA LYS A 327 -15.05 -12.12 2.83
C LYS A 327 -15.39 -12.90 4.10
N GLU A 328 -14.80 -14.07 4.28
CA GLU A 328 -14.94 -14.89 5.50
C GLU A 328 -14.11 -14.30 6.66
N ASN A 329 -13.35 -13.23 6.41
CA ASN A 329 -12.46 -12.67 7.40
C ASN A 329 -13.21 -11.89 8.49
N PHE A 330 -13.10 -12.36 9.72
CA PHE A 330 -13.60 -11.65 10.90
C PHE A 330 -12.67 -10.51 11.28
N ASN A 331 -12.83 -9.34 10.66
CA ASN A 331 -11.98 -8.18 10.95
C ASN A 331 -12.12 -7.74 12.42
N TYR A 332 -11.00 -7.37 13.04
CA TYR A 332 -10.97 -6.95 14.44
C TYR A 332 -11.60 -5.56 14.63
N LEU A 333 -12.43 -5.44 15.65
CA LEU A 333 -12.87 -4.15 16.14
C LEU A 333 -11.76 -3.48 16.98
N PRO A 334 -11.61 -2.16 16.89
CA PRO A 334 -10.78 -1.40 17.82
C PRO A 334 -11.22 -1.63 19.27
N ILE A 335 -10.26 -1.70 20.18
CA ILE A 335 -10.51 -2.10 21.57
C ILE A 335 -11.41 -1.13 22.31
N ASP A 336 -11.26 0.17 22.07
CA ASP A 336 -12.12 1.24 22.57
C ASP A 336 -13.58 1.03 22.17
N LEU A 337 -13.80 0.60 20.92
CA LEU A 337 -15.13 0.30 20.43
C LEU A 337 -15.70 -0.95 21.09
N VAL A 338 -14.92 -2.00 21.33
CA VAL A 338 -15.41 -3.19 22.06
C VAL A 338 -15.78 -2.84 23.50
N GLN A 339 -14.92 -2.08 24.19
CA GLN A 339 -15.12 -1.64 25.57
C GLN A 339 -16.40 -0.82 25.73
N ALA A 340 -16.71 0.04 24.76
CA ALA A 340 -17.92 0.85 24.81
C ALA A 340 -19.22 0.02 24.87
N PHE A 341 -19.21 -1.22 24.38
CA PHE A 341 -20.36 -2.14 24.42
C PHE A 341 -20.34 -3.11 25.62
N GLU A 342 -19.36 -3.04 26.53
CA GLU A 342 -19.35 -3.86 27.77
C GLU A 342 -20.66 -3.70 28.58
N PRO A 343 -21.23 -2.49 28.79
CA PRO A 343 -22.47 -2.35 29.56
C PRO A 343 -23.69 -3.02 28.88
N LEU A 344 -23.70 -3.13 27.55
CA LEU A 344 -24.75 -3.85 26.83
C LEU A 344 -24.59 -5.36 27.01
N ALA A 345 -23.35 -5.85 27.00
CA ALA A 345 -23.06 -7.25 27.28
C ALA A 345 -23.50 -7.64 28.70
N ASP A 346 -23.29 -6.76 29.68
CA ASP A 346 -23.78 -6.94 31.07
C ASP A 346 -25.30 -7.00 31.13
N ARG A 347 -26.00 -6.11 30.40
CA ARG A 347 -27.47 -6.11 30.32
C ARG A 347 -28.01 -7.41 29.73
N TYR A 348 -27.34 -7.95 28.71
CA TYR A 348 -27.65 -9.26 28.14
C TYR A 348 -27.15 -10.45 28.96
N LYS A 349 -26.40 -10.21 30.05
CA LYS A 349 -25.77 -11.25 30.88
C LYS A 349 -24.87 -12.18 30.07
N ILE A 350 -24.12 -11.61 29.12
CA ILE A 350 -23.13 -12.35 28.34
C ILE A 350 -21.94 -12.67 29.25
N GLU A 351 -21.62 -13.95 29.39
CA GLU A 351 -20.50 -14.41 30.20
C GLU A 351 -19.15 -13.90 29.65
N ASP A 352 -18.26 -13.47 30.56
CA ASP A 352 -16.88 -13.13 30.20
C ASP A 352 -16.12 -14.40 29.79
N ASN A 353 -15.75 -14.44 28.52
CA ASN A 353 -15.01 -15.53 27.92
C ASN A 353 -13.48 -15.38 28.06
N GLY A 354 -13.00 -14.32 28.72
CA GLY A 354 -11.60 -14.01 28.94
C GLY A 354 -10.87 -13.38 27.75
N PHE A 355 -11.49 -13.34 26.56
CA PHE A 355 -10.86 -12.78 25.35
C PHE A 355 -10.61 -11.28 25.48
N LEU A 356 -11.58 -10.52 25.99
CA LEU A 356 -11.42 -9.07 26.12
C LEU A 356 -10.28 -8.71 27.05
N LYS A 357 -10.08 -9.49 28.12
CA LYS A 357 -8.92 -9.35 29.01
C LYS A 357 -7.61 -9.56 28.25
N ALA A 358 -7.49 -10.66 27.50
CA ALA A 358 -6.31 -10.92 26.68
C ALA A 358 -6.09 -9.83 25.60
N TYR A 359 -7.16 -9.27 25.04
CA TYR A 359 -7.08 -8.20 24.06
C TYR A 359 -6.64 -6.86 24.68
N LYS A 360 -7.08 -6.58 25.92
CA LYS A 360 -6.62 -5.45 26.76
C LYS A 360 -5.13 -5.57 27.08
N GLU A 361 -4.64 -6.76 27.44
CA GLU A 361 -3.23 -7.01 27.76
C GLU A 361 -2.27 -6.74 26.58
N VAL A 362 -2.77 -6.90 25.34
CA VAL A 362 -1.99 -6.57 24.13
C VAL A 362 -2.31 -5.18 23.56
N GLU A 363 -2.99 -4.33 24.32
CA GLU A 363 -3.34 -2.94 23.96
C GLU A 363 -4.15 -2.84 22.66
N GLY A 364 -4.98 -3.84 22.36
CA GLY A 364 -5.75 -3.87 21.12
C GLY A 364 -4.94 -4.26 19.86
N ASP A 365 -3.65 -4.59 19.98
CA ASP A 365 -2.86 -5.11 18.86
C ASP A 365 -3.17 -6.59 18.62
N TYR A 366 -4.14 -6.83 17.75
CA TYR A 366 -4.58 -8.18 17.38
C TYR A 366 -3.47 -9.06 16.80
N LYS A 367 -2.38 -8.50 16.26
CA LYS A 367 -1.27 -9.29 15.73
C LYS A 367 -0.54 -10.02 16.86
N LYS A 368 -0.49 -9.43 18.07
CA LYS A 368 0.13 -10.03 19.26
C LYS A 368 -0.66 -11.23 19.79
N LEU A 369 -2.00 -11.26 19.60
CA LEU A 369 -2.86 -12.39 20.01
C LEU A 369 -2.46 -13.73 19.37
N ARG A 370 -1.71 -13.70 18.26
CA ARG A 370 -1.16 -14.90 17.61
C ARG A 370 -0.13 -15.64 18.46
N ASN A 371 0.36 -15.01 19.51
CA ASN A 371 1.36 -15.55 20.45
C ASN A 371 0.82 -15.65 21.88
N VAL A 372 -0.41 -15.19 22.15
CA VAL A 372 -1.03 -15.27 23.49
C VAL A 372 -1.86 -16.54 23.55
N GLN A 373 -1.49 -17.46 24.43
CA GLN A 373 -2.22 -18.73 24.62
C GLN A 373 -3.51 -18.49 25.40
N VAL A 374 -4.54 -19.27 25.04
CA VAL A 374 -5.75 -19.36 25.86
C VAL A 374 -5.43 -20.18 27.10
N PRO A 375 -5.83 -19.75 28.31
CA PRO A 375 -5.66 -20.55 29.52
C PRO A 375 -6.17 -21.98 29.31
N ASP A 376 -5.38 -22.95 29.77
CA ASP A 376 -5.71 -24.39 29.73
C ASP A 376 -5.90 -24.99 28.32
N LYS A 377 -5.54 -24.27 27.25
CA LYS A 377 -5.57 -24.80 25.87
C LYS A 377 -4.23 -24.64 25.17
N SER A 378 -3.96 -25.53 24.21
CA SER A 378 -2.74 -25.49 23.38
C SER A 378 -2.83 -24.53 22.19
N ILE A 379 -3.89 -23.73 22.10
CA ILE A 379 -4.15 -22.79 21.01
C ILE A 379 -4.07 -21.34 21.49
N THR A 380 -3.89 -20.44 20.54
CA THR A 380 -3.77 -19.00 20.77
C THR A 380 -5.12 -18.31 20.65
N TRP A 381 -5.23 -17.12 21.26
CA TRP A 381 -6.47 -16.35 21.27
C TRP A 381 -6.97 -15.98 19.87
N ASP A 382 -6.08 -15.77 18.88
CA ASP A 382 -6.50 -15.52 17.49
C ASP A 382 -7.28 -16.71 16.89
N ILE A 383 -6.87 -17.94 17.21
CA ILE A 383 -7.51 -19.17 16.73
C ILE A 383 -8.84 -19.40 17.46
N GLU A 384 -8.82 -19.34 18.80
CA GLU A 384 -10.01 -19.55 19.63
C GLU A 384 -11.12 -18.55 19.27
N ARG A 385 -10.77 -17.27 19.10
CA ARG A 385 -11.70 -16.21 18.73
C ARG A 385 -12.37 -16.48 17.38
N ASN A 386 -11.59 -16.82 16.35
CA ASN A 386 -12.14 -17.10 15.02
C ASN A 386 -13.04 -18.33 15.03
N LYS A 387 -12.67 -19.38 15.78
CA LYS A 387 -13.50 -20.58 15.92
C LYS A 387 -14.86 -20.26 16.55
N ASN A 388 -14.87 -19.49 17.64
CA ASN A 388 -16.10 -19.07 18.30
C ASN A 388 -16.95 -18.17 17.41
N LEU A 389 -16.34 -17.20 16.72
CA LEU A 389 -17.05 -16.32 15.79
C LEU A 389 -17.66 -17.07 14.61
N GLN A 390 -16.98 -18.10 14.10
CA GLN A 390 -17.56 -18.96 13.07
C GLN A 390 -18.83 -19.64 13.58
N SER A 391 -18.78 -20.26 14.76
CA SER A 391 -19.96 -20.89 15.37
C SER A 391 -21.09 -19.89 15.65
N LEU A 392 -20.77 -18.66 16.07
CA LEU A 392 -21.77 -17.60 16.27
C LEU A 392 -22.39 -17.15 14.95
N ALA A 393 -21.58 -16.90 13.92
CA ALA A 393 -22.05 -16.47 12.62
C ALA A 393 -22.96 -17.51 11.96
N ASP A 394 -22.59 -18.80 12.06
CA ASP A 394 -23.40 -19.90 11.56
C ASP A 394 -24.74 -19.98 12.31
N ARG A 395 -24.72 -19.88 13.65
CA ARG A 395 -25.93 -19.86 14.47
C ARG A 395 -26.87 -18.70 14.11
N ILE A 396 -26.34 -17.49 13.96
CA ILE A 396 -27.10 -16.29 13.59
C ILE A 396 -27.77 -16.50 12.23
N LYS A 397 -27.02 -17.03 11.26
CA LYS A 397 -27.49 -17.29 9.90
C LYS A 397 -28.57 -18.38 9.86
N GLU A 398 -28.34 -19.52 10.52
CA GLU A 398 -29.26 -20.66 10.54
C GLU A 398 -30.59 -20.31 11.22
N ARG A 399 -30.53 -19.52 12.29
CA ARG A 399 -31.72 -19.12 13.05
C ARG A 399 -32.37 -17.82 12.55
N GLY A 400 -31.79 -17.17 11.53
CA GLY A 400 -32.31 -15.92 10.98
C GLY A 400 -32.34 -14.76 11.98
N ILE A 401 -31.40 -14.74 12.92
CA ILE A 401 -31.37 -13.76 14.01
C ILE A 401 -31.00 -12.38 13.44
N GLN A 402 -31.77 -11.36 13.81
CA GLN A 402 -31.48 -10.00 13.42
C GLN A 402 -30.24 -9.48 14.17
N TRP A 403 -29.40 -8.72 13.48
CA TRP A 403 -28.18 -8.14 14.07
C TRP A 403 -28.46 -6.99 15.04
N TYR A 404 -29.67 -6.44 15.01
CA TYR A 404 -30.08 -5.31 15.85
C TYR A 404 -31.47 -5.56 16.41
N GLU A 405 -31.72 -5.09 17.62
CA GLU A 405 -33.00 -5.25 18.29
C GLU A 405 -34.10 -4.40 17.64
N THR A 406 -35.28 -4.99 17.60
CA THR A 406 -36.52 -4.33 17.17
C THR A 406 -37.39 -3.88 18.33
N ASP A 407 -37.16 -4.44 19.53
CA ASP A 407 -37.91 -4.15 20.75
C ASP A 407 -37.76 -2.70 21.18
N GLU A 408 -38.83 -2.10 21.72
CA GLU A 408 -38.91 -0.65 21.95
C GLU A 408 -37.81 -0.12 22.89
N GLU A 409 -37.48 -0.88 23.93
CA GLU A 409 -36.46 -0.54 24.92
C GLU A 409 -35.05 -0.48 24.31
N LEU A 410 -34.63 -1.55 23.62
CA LEU A 410 -33.29 -1.69 23.06
C LEU A 410 -33.21 -1.39 21.56
N ARG A 411 -34.27 -0.82 20.97
CA ARG A 411 -34.38 -0.59 19.53
C ARG A 411 -33.10 0.02 18.95
N ASP A 412 -32.68 -0.54 17.82
CA ASP A 412 -31.49 -0.16 17.05
C ASP A 412 -30.14 -0.51 17.69
N LEU A 413 -30.10 -0.95 18.94
CA LEU A 413 -28.87 -1.50 19.55
C LEU A 413 -28.57 -2.90 19.01
N PRO A 414 -27.30 -3.36 19.06
CA PRO A 414 -26.94 -4.72 18.69
C PRO A 414 -27.75 -5.75 19.48
N SER A 415 -28.23 -6.79 18.82
CA SER A 415 -28.90 -7.90 19.51
C SER A 415 -27.95 -8.64 20.45
N GLU A 416 -28.48 -9.52 21.32
CA GLU A 416 -27.63 -10.36 22.19
C GLU A 416 -26.54 -11.10 21.39
N GLU A 417 -26.90 -11.71 20.26
CA GLU A 417 -25.98 -12.47 19.42
C GLU A 417 -24.94 -11.59 18.72
N HIS A 418 -25.34 -10.40 18.27
CA HIS A 418 -24.40 -9.43 17.73
C HIS A 418 -23.46 -8.90 18.83
N THR A 419 -23.97 -8.69 20.04
CA THR A 419 -23.18 -8.27 21.20
C THR A 419 -22.17 -9.36 21.59
N ARG A 420 -22.53 -10.65 21.52
CA ARG A 420 -21.57 -11.77 21.65
C ARG A 420 -20.44 -11.68 20.62
N CYS A 421 -20.77 -11.38 19.36
CA CYS A 421 -19.75 -11.15 18.32
C CYS A 421 -18.86 -9.93 18.64
N ILE A 422 -19.44 -8.84 19.13
CA ILE A 422 -18.71 -7.62 19.52
C ILE A 422 -17.73 -7.94 20.65
N MET A 423 -18.13 -8.77 21.63
CA MET A 423 -17.24 -9.17 22.71
C MET A 423 -16.08 -10.07 22.27
N TRP A 424 -16.17 -10.67 21.09
CA TRP A 424 -15.06 -11.31 20.38
C TRP A 424 -14.34 -10.37 19.40
N ALA A 425 -14.50 -9.05 19.58
CA ALA A 425 -14.00 -7.99 18.72
C ALA A 425 -14.38 -8.15 17.24
N PHE A 426 -15.65 -8.46 16.95
CA PHE A 426 -16.15 -8.53 15.57
C PHE A 426 -17.53 -7.88 15.40
N SER A 427 -17.71 -7.22 14.26
CA SER A 427 -19.02 -6.85 13.75
C SER A 427 -18.99 -6.80 12.23
N HIS A 428 -20.10 -7.15 11.59
CA HIS A 428 -20.27 -6.99 10.15
C HIS A 428 -20.39 -5.52 9.71
N ASP A 429 -20.67 -4.59 10.64
CA ASP A 429 -20.99 -3.19 10.36
C ASP A 429 -20.43 -2.27 11.44
N VAL A 430 -19.11 -2.12 11.40
CA VAL A 430 -18.34 -1.23 12.29
C VAL A 430 -18.83 0.21 12.20
N GLY A 431 -19.29 0.64 11.02
CA GLY A 431 -19.76 2.00 10.78
C GLY A 431 -21.03 2.32 11.57
N LYS A 432 -21.99 1.38 11.58
CA LYS A 432 -23.22 1.52 12.38
C LYS A 432 -22.91 1.46 13.88
N LEU A 433 -22.02 0.57 14.35
CA LEU A 433 -21.64 0.53 15.76
C LEU A 433 -21.10 1.86 16.28
N ARG A 434 -20.21 2.52 15.51
CA ARG A 434 -19.67 3.83 15.90
C ARG A 434 -20.76 4.89 16.04
N LYS A 435 -21.77 4.86 15.17
CA LYS A 435 -22.90 5.81 15.21
C LYS A 435 -23.84 5.55 16.39
N LEU A 436 -23.88 4.33 16.90
CA LEU A 436 -24.74 3.95 18.03
C LEU A 436 -24.16 4.33 19.40
N LEU A 437 -22.88 4.71 19.50
CA LEU A 437 -22.25 5.06 20.78
C LEU A 437 -23.02 6.11 21.61
N PRO A 438 -23.56 7.21 21.03
CA PRO A 438 -24.35 8.17 21.80
C PRO A 438 -25.66 7.57 22.31
N VAL A 439 -26.36 6.81 21.46
CA VAL A 439 -27.64 6.16 21.79
C VAL A 439 -27.45 5.08 22.86
N LEU A 440 -26.33 4.36 22.78
CA LEU A 440 -25.93 3.34 23.75
C LEU A 440 -25.74 3.95 25.14
N ALA A 441 -25.05 5.09 25.23
CA ALA A 441 -24.87 5.78 26.50
C ALA A 441 -26.23 6.21 27.08
N GLU A 442 -27.07 6.87 26.27
CA GLU A 442 -28.40 7.35 26.69
C GLU A 442 -29.31 6.23 27.24
N LYS A 443 -29.39 5.10 26.53
CA LYS A 443 -30.27 3.97 26.86
C LYS A 443 -29.77 3.07 28.00
N LEU A 444 -28.48 3.14 28.33
CA LEU A 444 -27.87 2.33 29.40
C LEU A 444 -27.60 3.13 30.68
N THR A 445 -27.65 4.47 30.63
CA THR A 445 -27.63 5.32 31.84
C THR A 445 -29.02 5.66 32.38
N SER A 446 -30.07 5.38 31.60
CA SER A 446 -31.49 5.50 31.99
C SER A 446 -31.99 4.16 32.52
#